data_AF-A0AAV1ZVS9-F1
#
_entry.id   AF-A0AAV1ZVS9-F1
#
_cell.length_a   1.000
_cell.length_b   1.000
_cell.length_c   1.000
_cell.angle_alpha   90.00
_cell.angle_beta   90.00
_cell.angle_gamma   90.00
#
_symmetry.space_group_name_H-M   'P 1'
#
loop_
_entity.id
_entity.type
_entity.pdbx_description
1 polymer ?
#
loop_
_entity_poly.entity_id
_entity_poly.type
_entity_poly.pdbx_seq_one_letter_code
_entity_poly.pdbx_strand_id
1 'polypeptide(L)'
;EHLRKFGIPVVADLPVGDNLQDHVGTASLNFEAKDAEPLLLRQVTNPFNLREFVKNGTGPLTSFSGIEGMAYVNSKYQNPKLDWPDLEIHLASGSPASD
;
A
#
# COMPACT_ATOMS: atom_id res chain seq x y z
N GLU A 1 28.72 -12.13 13.91
CA GLU A 1 29.49 -10.96 14.42
C GLU A 1 28.65 -9.79 14.92
N HIS A 2 27.56 -9.43 14.24
CA HIS A 2 26.69 -8.30 14.59
C HIS A 2 26.27 -8.28 16.07
N LEU A 3 25.69 -9.37 16.57
CA LEU A 3 25.22 -9.48 17.97
C LEU A 3 26.34 -9.32 19.01
N ARG A 4 27.53 -9.87 18.74
CA ARG A 4 28.69 -9.77 19.64
C ARG A 4 29.15 -8.31 19.82
N LYS A 5 29.05 -7.47 18.77
CA LYS A 5 29.40 -6.04 18.84
C LYS A 5 28.51 -5.26 19.83
N PHE A 6 27.28 -5.73 20.06
CA PHE A 6 26.33 -5.13 20.99
C PHE A 6 26.31 -5.83 22.35
N GLY A 7 27.27 -6.73 22.63
CA GLY A 7 27.32 -7.48 23.89
C GLY A 7 26.18 -8.49 24.06
N ILE A 8 25.48 -8.85 22.97
CA ILE A 8 24.38 -9.81 22.99
C ILE A 8 24.97 -11.23 22.86
N PRO A 9 24.69 -12.16 23.79
CA PRO A 9 25.15 -13.55 23.70
C PRO A 9 24.62 -14.24 22.44
N VAL A 10 25.51 -14.90 21.71
CA VAL A 10 25.13 -15.66 20.50
C VAL A 10 24.73 -17.07 20.89
N VAL A 11 23.45 -17.40 20.70
CA VAL A 11 22.93 -18.77 20.87
C VAL A 11 23.21 -19.61 19.62
N ALA A 12 23.05 -19.03 18.43
CA ALA A 12 23.36 -19.66 17.14
C ALA A 12 23.86 -18.59 16.14
N ASP A 13 24.82 -18.96 15.29
CA ASP A 13 25.38 -18.09 14.26
C ASP A 13 24.67 -18.34 12.93
N LEU A 14 23.68 -17.51 12.62
CA LEU A 14 22.84 -17.60 11.43
C LEU A 14 22.77 -16.21 10.75
N PRO A 15 22.57 -16.17 9.42
CA PRO A 15 22.46 -14.92 8.65
C PRO A 15 21.09 -14.24 8.85
N VAL A 16 20.73 -13.96 10.10
CA VAL A 16 19.43 -13.37 10.46
C VAL A 16 19.38 -11.91 10.00
N GLY A 17 18.39 -11.60 9.17
CA GLY A 17 18.20 -10.27 8.57
C GLY A 17 18.70 -10.16 7.13
N ASP A 18 19.38 -11.18 6.60
CA ASP A 18 19.79 -11.23 5.20
C ASP A 18 18.61 -11.62 4.29
N ASN A 19 18.73 -11.30 2.99
CA ASN A 19 17.72 -11.59 1.96
C ASN A 19 16.35 -10.93 2.21
N LEU A 20 16.35 -9.72 2.79
CA LEU A 20 15.14 -8.88 2.84
C LEU A 20 14.67 -8.58 1.40
N GLN A 21 13.40 -8.88 1.13
CA GLN A 21 12.73 -8.56 -0.12
C GLN A 21 11.56 -7.63 0.19
N ASP A 22 11.36 -6.65 -0.67
CA ASP A 22 10.24 -5.70 -0.59
C ASP A 22 9.74 -5.39 -2.02
N HIS A 23 8.53 -4.89 -2.13
CA HIS A 23 7.95 -4.46 -3.38
C HIS A 23 8.37 -3.02 -3.69
N VAL A 24 9.06 -2.81 -4.81
CA VAL A 24 9.35 -1.46 -5.29
C VAL A 24 8.14 -0.97 -6.10
N GLY A 25 7.54 0.14 -5.67
CA GLY A 25 6.39 0.75 -6.32
C GLY A 25 6.61 2.23 -6.64
N THR A 26 5.68 2.82 -7.41
CA THR A 26 5.67 4.26 -7.70
C THR A 26 4.24 4.76 -7.92
N ALA A 27 3.94 5.97 -7.46
CA ALA A 27 2.67 6.67 -7.70
C ALA A 27 2.75 7.56 -8.96
N SER A 28 3.11 6.96 -10.09
CA SER A 28 3.53 7.72 -11.27
C SER A 28 2.40 8.28 -12.13
N LEU A 29 1.20 7.71 -12.07
CA LEU A 29 0.10 8.08 -12.96
C LEU A 29 -1.06 8.68 -12.16
N ASN A 30 -1.19 10.00 -12.24
CA ASN A 30 -2.34 10.74 -11.74
C ASN A 30 -3.14 11.25 -12.93
N PHE A 31 -4.46 11.10 -12.88
CA PHE A 31 -5.36 11.58 -13.92
C PHE A 31 -6.65 12.08 -13.29
N GLU A 32 -7.28 13.06 -13.92
CA GLU A 32 -8.60 13.52 -13.53
C GLU A 32 -9.66 12.63 -14.19
N ALA A 33 -10.53 12.05 -13.37
CA ALA A 33 -11.70 11.34 -13.84
C ALA A 33 -12.90 12.29 -13.77
N LYS A 34 -13.56 12.50 -14.90
CA LYS A 34 -14.75 13.35 -14.97
C LYS A 34 -15.82 12.79 -14.01
N ASP A 35 -16.42 13.67 -13.23
CA ASP A 35 -17.48 13.36 -12.26
C ASP A 35 -17.03 12.45 -11.09
N ALA A 36 -15.71 12.24 -10.90
CA ALA A 36 -15.17 11.52 -9.76
C ALA A 36 -14.95 12.44 -8.56
N GLU A 37 -15.32 11.96 -7.37
CA GLU A 37 -15.09 12.65 -6.10
C GLU A 37 -13.92 11.99 -5.36
N PRO A 38 -12.79 12.68 -5.19
CA PRO A 38 -11.63 12.07 -4.56
C PRO A 38 -11.83 11.92 -3.04
N LEU A 39 -11.22 10.87 -2.47
CA LEU A 39 -11.05 10.72 -1.03
C LEU A 39 -9.92 11.63 -0.55
N LEU A 40 -10.28 12.74 0.08
CA LEU A 40 -9.34 13.73 0.59
C LEU A 40 -8.91 13.41 2.02
N LEU A 41 -7.69 13.80 2.40
CA LEU A 41 -7.19 13.59 3.75
C LEU A 41 -8.04 14.32 4.80
N ARG A 42 -8.61 15.47 4.44
CA ARG A 42 -9.55 16.20 5.31
C ARG A 42 -10.79 15.38 5.66
N GLN A 43 -11.26 14.51 4.76
CA GLN A 43 -12.43 13.68 5.00
C GLN A 43 -12.09 12.53 5.97
N VAL A 44 -10.92 11.92 5.81
CA VAL A 44 -10.42 10.86 6.71
C VAL A 44 -10.16 11.40 8.12
N THR A 45 -9.64 12.62 8.24
CA THR A 45 -9.31 13.25 9.53
C THR A 45 -10.49 13.97 10.20
N ASN A 46 -11.67 14.00 9.55
CA ASN A 46 -12.84 14.68 10.08
C ASN A 46 -13.49 13.87 11.23
N PRO A 47 -13.59 14.44 12.45
CA PRO A 47 -14.21 13.75 13.60
C PRO A 47 -15.67 13.32 13.38
N PHE A 48 -16.42 14.01 12.51
CA PHE A 48 -17.78 13.62 12.16
C PHE A 48 -17.81 12.31 11.37
N ASN A 49 -16.86 12.11 10.47
CA ASN A 49 -16.74 10.86 9.71
C ASN A 49 -16.29 9.70 10.60
N LEU A 50 -15.43 9.97 11.59
CA LEU A 50 -15.08 8.99 12.62
C LEU A 50 -16.31 8.57 13.43
N ARG A 51 -17.11 9.54 13.87
CA ARG A 51 -18.34 9.25 14.60
C ARG A 51 -19.34 8.44 13.76
N GLU A 52 -19.48 8.78 12.48
CA GLU A 52 -20.38 8.06 11.55
C GLU A 52 -19.94 6.61 11.38
N PHE A 53 -18.64 6.38 11.16
CA PHE A 53 -18.07 5.04 11.07
C PHE A 53 -18.31 4.21 12.34
N VAL A 54 -18.02 4.77 13.51
CA VAL A 54 -18.19 4.04 14.79
C VAL A 54 -19.65 3.72 15.09
N LYS A 55 -20.57 4.63 14.79
CA LYS A 55 -22.00 4.45 15.13
C LYS A 55 -22.75 3.59 14.12
N ASN A 56 -22.51 3.83 12.83
CA ASN A 56 -23.34 3.30 11.76
C ASN A 56 -22.57 2.37 10.82
N GLY A 57 -21.24 2.29 10.94
CA GLY A 57 -20.42 1.51 10.01
C GLY A 57 -20.46 2.07 8.59
N THR A 58 -20.69 3.37 8.43
CA THR A 58 -20.76 4.04 7.12
C THR A 58 -19.77 5.21 7.02
N GLY A 59 -19.69 5.83 5.85
CA GLY A 59 -18.86 7.00 5.60
C GLY A 59 -17.47 6.67 5.05
N PRO A 60 -16.62 7.67 4.80
CA PRO A 60 -15.38 7.50 4.04
C PRO A 60 -14.35 6.59 4.71
N LEU A 61 -14.44 6.38 6.03
CA LEU A 61 -13.56 5.48 6.77
C LEU A 61 -13.85 3.99 6.56
N THR A 62 -14.96 3.64 5.89
CA THR A 62 -15.20 2.27 5.41
C THR A 62 -14.43 1.97 4.12
N SER A 63 -13.89 3.00 3.45
CA SER A 63 -13.08 2.81 2.24
C SER A 63 -11.77 2.10 2.58
N PHE A 64 -11.29 1.27 1.66
CA PHE A 64 -10.00 0.57 1.78
C PHE A 64 -8.85 1.53 1.46
N SER A 65 -8.68 2.56 2.30
CA SER A 65 -7.70 3.64 2.11
C SER A 65 -7.75 4.31 0.74
N GLY A 66 -8.96 4.38 0.15
CA GLY A 66 -9.16 4.95 -1.18
C GLY A 66 -8.80 4.04 -2.34
N ILE A 67 -8.41 2.77 -2.12
CA ILE A 67 -8.20 1.82 -3.21
C ILE A 67 -9.55 1.27 -3.66
N GLU A 68 -9.98 1.66 -4.86
CA GLU A 68 -11.26 1.24 -5.46
C GLU A 68 -11.12 0.05 -6.40
N GLY A 69 -9.89 -0.22 -6.83
CA GLY A 69 -9.59 -1.28 -7.77
C GLY A 69 -8.15 -1.75 -7.67
N MET A 70 -7.95 -3.01 -7.99
CA MET A 70 -6.64 -3.64 -8.01
C MET A 70 -6.55 -4.56 -9.22
N ALA A 71 -5.39 -4.59 -9.86
CA ALA A 71 -5.07 -5.50 -10.93
C ALA A 71 -3.68 -6.09 -10.75
N TYR A 72 -3.56 -7.37 -11.08
CA TYR A 72 -2.29 -8.05 -11.22
C TYR A 72 -2.05 -8.35 -12.69
N VAL A 73 -0.87 -7.96 -13.20
CA VAL A 73 -0.57 -8.07 -14.63
C VAL A 73 0.84 -8.60 -14.86
N ASN A 74 1.03 -9.27 -16.00
CA ASN A 74 2.35 -9.67 -16.46
C ASN A 74 2.93 -8.54 -17.32
N SER A 75 4.08 -8.01 -16.92
CA SER A 75 4.86 -7.10 -17.73
C SER A 75 5.43 -7.82 -18.95
N LYS A 76 5.88 -7.07 -19.96
CA LYS A 76 6.61 -7.63 -21.10
C LYS A 76 7.96 -8.27 -20.73
N TYR A 77 8.42 -8.09 -19.49
CA TYR A 77 9.66 -8.64 -18.95
C TYR A 77 9.43 -9.87 -18.06
N GLN A 78 8.17 -10.20 -17.76
CA GLN A 78 7.80 -11.37 -16.97
C GLN A 78 8.25 -12.65 -17.68
N ASN A 79 8.76 -13.63 -16.93
CA ASN A 79 9.11 -14.93 -17.49
C ASN A 79 7.83 -15.72 -17.80
N PRO A 80 7.51 -16.00 -19.08
CA PRO A 80 6.23 -16.60 -19.46
C PRO A 80 6.05 -18.04 -18.96
N LYS A 81 7.09 -18.67 -18.40
CA LYS A 81 6.99 -19.98 -17.76
C LYS A 81 6.47 -19.92 -16.32
N LEU A 82 6.47 -18.74 -15.70
CA LEU A 82 5.93 -18.52 -14.35
C LEU A 82 4.44 -18.21 -14.44
N ASP A 83 3.66 -18.77 -13.53
CA ASP A 83 2.19 -18.64 -13.46
C ASP A 83 1.72 -17.50 -12.54
N TRP A 84 2.63 -16.64 -12.06
CA TRP A 84 2.31 -15.47 -11.24
C TRP A 84 2.73 -14.13 -11.88
N PRO A 85 2.00 -13.05 -11.56
CA PRO A 85 2.27 -11.68 -12.01
C PRO A 85 3.56 -11.12 -11.43
N ASP A 86 4.15 -10.15 -12.14
CA ASP A 86 5.30 -9.36 -11.70
C ASP A 86 4.95 -7.89 -11.45
N LEU A 87 3.69 -7.49 -11.67
CA LEU A 87 3.17 -6.15 -11.39
C LEU A 87 1.83 -6.19 -10.66
N GLU A 88 1.68 -5.28 -9.70
CA GLU A 88 0.43 -4.94 -9.02
C GLU A 88 0.10 -3.47 -9.27
N ILE A 89 -1.14 -3.19 -9.64
CA ILE A 89 -1.64 -1.83 -9.94
C ILE A 89 -2.81 -1.54 -9.01
N HIS A 90 -2.73 -0.41 -8.31
CA HIS A 90 -3.83 0.12 -7.50
C HIS A 90 -4.48 1.30 -8.20
N LEU A 91 -5.81 1.27 -8.31
CA LEU A 91 -6.62 2.44 -8.65
C LEU A 91 -7.02 3.12 -7.34
N ALA A 92 -6.43 4.28 -7.08
CA ALA A 92 -6.73 5.09 -5.91
C ALA A 92 -7.70 6.23 -6.24
N SER A 93 -8.69 6.44 -5.38
CA SER A 93 -9.66 7.56 -5.36
C SER A 93 -9.02 8.91 -5.01
N GLY A 94 -7.72 9.11 -5.20
CA GLY A 94 -7.08 10.35 -4.82
C GLY A 94 -5.59 10.33 -5.08
N SER A 95 -4.99 11.51 -5.06
CA SER A 95 -3.56 11.71 -5.20
C SER A 95 -3.07 12.77 -4.24
N PRO A 96 -1.76 12.77 -3.88
CA PRO A 96 -1.17 13.91 -3.17
C PRO A 96 -1.28 15.24 -3.92
N ALA A 97 -1.52 15.23 -5.24
CA ALA A 97 -1.71 16.43 -6.04
C ALA A 97 -3.13 17.02 -5.94
N SER A 98 -4.11 16.24 -5.47
CA SER A 98 -5.51 16.64 -5.32
C SER A 98 -5.91 17.00 -3.88
N ASP A 99 -5.02 16.77 -2.91
CA ASP A 99 -5.26 17.02 -1.48
C ASP A 99 -5.02 18.49 -1.08
#